data_AF-A0A3E0QAV0-F1
#
_entry.id   AF-A0A3E0QAV0-F1
#
_cell.length_a   1.000
_cell.length_b   1.000
_cell.length_c   1.000
_cell.angle_alpha   90.00
_cell.angle_beta   90.00
_cell.angle_gamma   90.00
#
_symmetry.space_group_name_H-M   'P 1'
#
loop_
_entity.id
_entity.type
_entity.pdbx_description
1 polymer ?
#
loop_
_entity_poly.entity_id
_entity_poly.type
_entity_poly.pdbx_seq_one_letter_code
_entity_poly.pdbx_strand_id
1 'polypeptide(L)' 'MSSESEFRCPVCRARQSLRDECRRCAADLRLVARARRRAAWLKAQLHRARANGDSHHERTLATELHRLDPKG' A
#
# COMPACT_ATOMS: atom_id res chain seq x y z
N MET A 1 -14.86 -4.34 -10.70
CA MET A 1 -14.57 -2.93 -11.03
C MET A 1 -13.52 -2.45 -10.04
N SER A 2 -12.27 -2.33 -10.50
CA SER A 2 -11.13 -2.00 -9.64
C SER A 2 -11.27 -0.57 -9.15
N SER A 3 -11.48 -0.40 -7.85
CA SER A 3 -11.29 0.88 -7.16
C SER A 3 -9.80 1.23 -7.23
N GLU A 4 -9.33 1.76 -8.37
CA GLU A 4 -8.00 2.38 -8.43
C GLU A 4 -8.04 3.54 -7.42
N SER A 5 -7.49 3.28 -6.24
CA SER A 5 -7.49 4.22 -5.14
C SER A 5 -6.86 5.51 -5.65
N GLU A 6 -7.63 6.60 -5.71
CA GLU A 6 -7.15 7.89 -6.19
C GLU A 6 -5.84 8.25 -5.46
N PHE A 7 -4.72 8.27 -6.19
CA PHE A 7 -3.43 8.65 -5.66
C PHE A 7 -3.18 10.13 -6.01
N ARG A 8 -2.76 10.90 -5.02
CA ARG A 8 -2.32 12.29 -5.22
C ARG A 8 -0.80 12.33 -5.20
N CYS A 9 -0.22 12.90 -6.26
CA CYS A 9 1.22 13.14 -6.30
C CYS A 9 1.63 14.05 -5.12
N PRO A 10 2.64 13.68 -4.31
CA PRO A 10 3.10 14.54 -3.21
C PRO A 10 3.76 15.83 -3.70
N VAL A 11 4.26 15.85 -4.95
CA VAL A 11 4.93 17.00 -5.56
C VAL A 11 3.93 17.97 -6.17
N CYS A 12 3.16 17.53 -7.18
CA CYS A 12 2.26 18.42 -7.94
C CYS A 12 0.77 18.28 -7.57
N ARG A 13 0.42 17.42 -6.60
CA ARG A 13 -0.95 17.15 -6.13
C ARG A 13 -1.94 16.65 -7.19
N ALA A 14 -1.48 16.31 -8.39
CA ALA A 14 -2.31 15.72 -9.43
C ALA A 14 -2.95 14.41 -8.95
N ARG A 15 -4.25 14.27 -9.18
CA ARG A 15 -4.98 13.01 -9.02
C ARG A 15 -4.67 12.09 -10.21
N GLN A 16 -4.25 10.87 -9.92
CA GLN A 16 -3.87 9.86 -10.91
C GLN A 16 -3.92 8.46 -10.29
N SER A 17 -3.84 7.43 -11.11
CA SER A 17 -3.54 6.08 -10.61
C SER A 17 -2.10 6.01 -10.09
N LEU A 18 -1.86 5.12 -9.13
CA LEU A 18 -0.53 4.95 -8.55
C LEU A 18 0.42 4.32 -9.58
N ARG A 19 1.47 5.07 -9.93
CA ARG A 19 2.51 4.67 -10.89
C ARG A 19 3.88 4.91 -10.28
N ASP A 20 4.90 4.37 -10.94
CA ASP A 20 6.31 4.56 -10.56
C ASP A 20 6.80 5.97 -10.91
N GLU A 21 6.09 6.70 -11.77
CA GLU A 21 6.37 8.09 -12.15
C GLU A 21 5.06 8.89 -12.28
N CYS A 22 5.08 10.16 -11.88
CA CYS A 22 3.92 11.05 -11.99
C CYS A 22 3.64 11.47 -13.44
N ARG A 23 2.43 11.23 -13.95
CA ARG A 23 2.02 11.59 -15.33
C ARG A 23 2.01 13.09 -15.64
N ARG A 24 2.05 13.95 -14.61
CA ARG A 24 1.97 15.42 -14.77
C ARG A 24 3.33 16.10 -14.61
N CYS A 25 4.12 15.68 -13.64
CA CYS A 25 5.34 16.38 -13.24
C CYS A 25 6.60 15.51 -13.29
N ALA A 26 6.50 14.27 -13.80
CA ALA A 26 7.61 13.32 -13.93
C ALA A 26 8.37 13.00 -12.62
N ALA A 27 7.80 13.32 -11.45
CA ALA A 27 8.40 12.97 -10.18
C ALA A 27 8.51 11.45 -10.03
N ASP A 28 9.64 10.96 -9.53
CA ASP A 28 9.83 9.56 -9.16
C ASP A 28 8.92 9.21 -7.98
N LEU A 29 8.09 8.19 -8.17
CA LEU A 29 7.14 7.67 -7.20
C LEU A 29 7.40 6.20 -6.87
N ARG A 30 8.50 5.59 -7.35
CA ARG A 30 8.81 4.16 -7.18
C ARG A 30 8.75 3.70 -5.73
N LEU A 31 9.32 4.48 -4.81
CA LEU A 31 9.30 4.14 -3.38
C LEU A 31 7.88 4.12 -2.82
N VAL A 32 7.09 5.15 -3.15
CA VAL A 32 5.68 5.26 -2.73
C VAL A 32 4.84 4.14 -3.33
N ALA A 33 5.06 3.84 -4.62
CA ALA A 33 4.40 2.76 -5.33
C ALA A 33 4.69 1.41 -4.68
N ARG A 34 5.96 1.12 -4.40
CA ARG A 34 6.40 -0.12 -3.71
C ARG A 34 5.80 -0.24 -2.31
N ALA A 35 5.87 0.82 -1.51
CA ALA A 35 5.33 0.81 -0.15
C ALA A 35 3.83 0.51 -0.13
N ARG A 36 3.05 1.18 -0.99
CA ARG A 36 1.60 0.94 -1.10
C ARG A 36 1.26 -0.45 -1.61
N ARG A 37 1.96 -0.96 -2.63
CA ARG A 37 1.78 -2.34 -3.12
C ARG A 37 2.09 -3.36 -2.02
N ARG A 38 3.16 -3.15 -1.24
CA ARG A 38 3.52 -4.00 -0.10
C ARG A 38 2.44 -3.95 1.00
N ALA A 39 1.95 -2.77 1.36
CA ALA A 39 0.89 -2.62 2.34
C ALA A 39 -0.41 -3.34 1.89
N ALA A 40 -0.80 -3.22 0.62
CA ALA A 40 -1.96 -3.94 0.09
C ALA A 40 -1.79 -5.47 0.15
N TRP A 41 -0.60 -5.97 -0.18
CA TRP A 41 -0.27 -7.39 -0.05
C TRP A 41 -0.33 -7.86 1.42
N LEU A 42 0.24 -7.08 2.35
CA LEU A 42 0.22 -7.40 3.79
C LEU A 42 -1.21 -7.45 4.32
N LYS A 43 -2.08 -6.51 3.94
CA LYS A 43 -3.51 -6.54 4.29
C LYS A 43 -4.16 -7.84 3.81
N ALA A 44 -3.93 -8.24 2.56
CA ALA A 44 -4.46 -9.49 2.02
C ALA A 44 -3.93 -10.73 2.75
N GLN A 45 -2.64 -10.77 3.12
CA GLN A 45 -2.09 -11.88 3.90
C GLN A 45 -2.63 -11.92 5.32
N LEU A 46 -2.83 -10.76 5.95
CA LEU A 46 -3.41 -10.67 7.28
C LEU A 46 -4.82 -11.29 7.31
N HIS A 47 -5.64 -11.00 6.30
CA HIS A 47 -6.96 -11.64 6.14
C HIS A 47 -6.86 -13.17 6.02
N ARG A 48 -5.86 -13.69 5.30
CA ARG A 48 -5.63 -15.15 5.17
C ARG A 48 -5.15 -15.77 6.49
N ALA A 49 -4.20 -15.13 7.18
CA ALA A 49 -3.70 -15.60 8.47
C ALA A 49 -4.83 -15.71 9.51
N ARG A 50 -5.71 -14.69 9.54
CA ARG A 50 -6.92 -14.68 10.38
C ARG A 50 -7.87 -15.83 10.04
N ALA A 51 -8.16 -16.03 8.75
CA ALA A 51 -9.04 -17.12 8.31
C ALA A 51 -8.50 -18.50 8.67
N ASN A 52 -7.17 -18.66 8.71
CA ASN A 52 -6.49 -19.91 9.05
C ASN A 52 -6.22 -20.09 10.56
N GLY A 53 -6.54 -19.09 11.40
CA GLY A 53 -6.26 -19.14 12.84
C GLY A 53 -4.78 -19.04 13.22
N ASP A 54 -3.90 -18.60 12.29
CA ASP A 54 -2.46 -18.49 12.56
C ASP A 54 -2.12 -17.16 13.25
N SER A 55 -2.28 -17.15 14.57
CA SER A 55 -2.06 -15.95 15.40
C SER A 55 -0.61 -15.48 15.45
N HIS A 56 0.37 -16.35 15.17
CA HIS A 56 1.77 -15.93 15.11
C HIS A 56 2.06 -15.17 13.81
N HIS A 57 1.61 -15.73 12.69
CA HIS A 57 1.76 -15.10 11.39
C HIS A 57 0.96 -13.80 11.30
N GLU A 58 -0.26 -13.77 11.85
CA GLU A 58 -1.07 -12.55 11.95
C GLU A 58 -0.31 -11.41 12.66
N ARG A 59 0.25 -11.67 13.85
CA ARG A 59 0.98 -10.65 14.63
C ARG A 59 2.20 -10.10 13.88
N THR A 60 2.91 -10.98 13.16
CA THR A 60 4.07 -10.60 12.34
C THR A 60 3.64 -9.66 11.20
N LEU A 61 2.59 -10.03 10.46
CA LEU A 61 2.05 -9.24 9.35
C LEU A 61 1.48 -7.89 9.83
N ALA A 62 0.78 -7.87 10.96
CA ALA A 62 0.22 -6.65 11.54
C ALA A 62 1.33 -5.65 11.92
N THR A 63 2.43 -6.13 12.50
CA THR A 63 3.58 -5.31 12.86
C THR A 63 4.24 -4.70 11.63
N GLU A 64 4.43 -5.50 10.56
CA GLU A 64 5.01 -5.00 9.31
C GLU A 64 4.09 -3.97 8.65
N LEU A 65 2.78 -4.23 8.63
CA LEU A 65 1.80 -3.31 8.06
C LEU A 65 1.80 -1.97 8.80
N HIS A 66 1.84 -1.99 10.14
CA HIS A 66 1.86 -0.77 10.94
C HIS A 66 3.08 0.12 10.64
N ARG A 67 4.24 -0.46 10.31
CA ARG A 67 5.44 0.32 9.91
C ARG A 67 5.27 1.03 8.57
N LEU A 68 4.50 0.46 7.64
CA LEU A 68 4.28 1.01 6.30
C LEU A 68 3.03 1.89 6.20
N ASP A 69 2.04 1.65 7.06
CA ASP A 69 0.74 2.33 7.09
C ASP A 69 0.27 2.53 8.54
N PRO A 70 0.91 3.44 9.30
CA PRO A 70 0.63 3.62 10.73
C PRO A 70 -0.75 4.20 11.03
N LYS A 71 -1.46 4.71 10.01
CA LYS A 71 -2.82 5.27 10.10
C LYS A 71 -3.89 4.32 9.56
N GLY A 72 -3.55 3.05 9.36
CA GLY A 72 -4.39 2.03 8.74
C GLY A 72 -5.80 1.93 9.32
#